data_AF-A0A2T8JC76-F1
#
_entry.id   AF-A0A2T8JC76-F1
#
_cell.length_a   1.000
_cell.length_b   1.000
_cell.length_c   1.000
_cell.angle_alpha   90.00
_cell.angle_beta   90.00
_cell.angle_gamma   90.00
#
_symmetry.space_group_name_H-M   'P 1'
#
loop_
_entity.id
_entity.type
_entity.pdbx_description
1 polymer ?
#
loop_
_entity_poly.entity_id
_entity_poly.type
_entity_poly.pdbx_seq_one_letter_code
_entity_poly.pdbx_strand_id
1 'polypeptide(L)'
;MMVKAIAADKKNALPKYQKALILLGLQKYTEALEELERLKEIAPHESSMYALMGKIYKQLNILDKAVFCFGIALDLKPPAADLAIIKSAMEKVHLPDELMDDDL
;
A
#
# COMPACT_ATOMS: atom_id res chain seq x y z
N MET A 1 27.47 21.11 -17.25
CA MET A 1 26.91 20.09 -18.15
C MET A 1 25.92 19.22 -17.36
N MET A 2 24.62 19.47 -17.53
CA MET A 2 23.48 18.97 -16.74
C MET A 2 23.06 17.51 -17.03
N VAL A 3 23.97 16.63 -17.45
CA VAL A 3 23.59 15.32 -18.01
C VAL A 3 23.52 14.19 -16.97
N LYS A 4 23.70 14.49 -15.68
CA LYS A 4 23.57 13.49 -14.59
C LYS A 4 22.27 13.56 -13.79
N ALA A 5 21.42 14.56 -14.00
CA ALA A 5 20.14 14.65 -13.30
C ALA A 5 19.03 13.85 -14.00
N ILE A 6 19.08 13.74 -15.34
CA ILE A 6 17.99 13.17 -16.15
C ILE A 6 18.01 11.63 -16.18
N ALA A 7 19.08 10.99 -15.69
CA ALA A 7 19.12 9.53 -15.53
C ALA A 7 18.33 9.02 -14.30
N ALA A 8 18.00 9.90 -13.35
CA ALA A 8 17.11 9.57 -12.22
C ALA A 8 15.63 9.51 -12.65
N ASP A 9 15.27 10.10 -13.79
CA ASP A 9 13.89 10.30 -14.22
C ASP A 9 13.30 9.10 -14.99
N LYS A 10 14.13 8.13 -15.40
CA LYS A 10 13.65 6.91 -16.10
C LYS A 10 13.24 5.77 -15.17
N LYS A 11 13.56 5.88 -13.87
CA LYS A 11 13.11 5.03 -12.76
C LYS A 11 12.18 5.79 -11.83
N ASN A 12 11.36 6.68 -12.37
CA ASN A 12 10.50 7.51 -11.55
C ASN A 12 9.39 6.63 -10.94
N ALA A 13 9.66 6.13 -9.73
CA ALA A 13 8.75 5.34 -8.92
C ALA A 13 7.57 6.21 -8.42
N LEU A 14 7.84 7.50 -8.28
CA LEU A 14 6.94 8.49 -7.70
C LEU A 14 5.65 8.70 -8.51
N PRO A 15 5.69 8.88 -9.86
CA PRO A 15 4.46 9.04 -10.65
C PRO A 15 3.58 7.79 -10.66
N LYS A 16 4.18 6.60 -10.66
CA LYS A 16 3.43 5.34 -10.58
C LYS A 16 2.75 5.18 -9.22
N TYR A 17 3.46 5.52 -8.14
CA TYR A 17 2.89 5.52 -6.80
C TYR A 17 1.75 6.54 -6.67
N GLN A 18 1.94 7.76 -7.19
CA GLN A 18 0.89 8.78 -7.22
C GLN A 18 -0.32 8.34 -8.06
N LYS A 19 -0.09 7.69 -9.21
CA LYS A 19 -1.16 7.12 -10.03
C LYS A 19 -1.96 6.06 -9.25
N ALA A 20 -1.29 5.17 -8.53
CA ALA A 20 -1.96 4.18 -7.69
C ALA A 20 -2.80 4.83 -6.57
N LEU A 21 -2.33 5.92 -5.96
CA LEU A 21 -3.11 6.69 -4.98
C LEU A 21 -4.37 7.32 -5.59
N ILE A 22 -4.26 7.89 -6.79
CA ILE A 22 -5.40 8.46 -7.52
C ILE A 22 -6.40 7.34 -7.85
N LEU A 23 -5.92 6.21 -8.36
CA LEU A 23 -6.76 5.05 -8.68
C LEU A 23 -7.46 4.48 -7.45
N LEU A 24 -6.79 4.45 -6.29
CA LEU A 24 -7.40 4.09 -5.02
C LEU A 24 -8.55 5.06 -4.66
N GLY A 25 -8.33 6.38 -4.81
CA GLY A 25 -9.38 7.38 -4.60
C GLY A 25 -10.56 7.26 -5.56
N LEU A 26 -10.31 6.75 -6.76
CA LEU A 26 -11.32 6.41 -7.77
C LEU A 26 -11.94 5.01 -7.58
N GLN A 27 -11.60 4.29 -6.50
CA GLN A 27 -12.02 2.92 -6.21
C GLN A 27 -11.66 1.89 -7.31
N LYS A 28 -10.70 2.23 -8.17
CA LYS A 28 -10.16 1.36 -9.23
C LYS A 28 -9.04 0.48 -8.67
N TYR A 29 -9.42 -0.41 -7.75
CA TYR A 29 -8.49 -1.20 -6.94
C TYR A 29 -7.59 -2.14 -7.76
N THR A 30 -8.14 -2.77 -8.80
CA THR A 30 -7.39 -3.69 -9.68
C THR A 30 -6.31 -2.96 -10.47
N GLU A 31 -6.67 -1.85 -11.12
CA GLU A 31 -5.72 -0.99 -11.85
C GLU A 31 -4.64 -0.42 -10.90
N ALA A 32 -5.02 -0.07 -9.67
CA ALA A 32 -4.08 0.42 -8.67
C ALA A 32 -3.04 -0.65 -8.29
N LEU A 33 -3.48 -1.91 -8.12
CA LEU A 33 -2.58 -3.03 -7.84
C LEU A 33 -1.65 -3.32 -9.01
N GLU A 34 -2.14 -3.27 -10.25
CA GLU A 34 -1.28 -3.48 -11.44
C GLU A 34 -0.19 -2.41 -11.58
N GLU A 35 -0.49 -1.16 -11.24
CA GLU A 35 0.52 -0.10 -11.22
C GLU A 35 1.55 -0.30 -10.10
N LEU A 36 1.12 -0.82 -8.94
CA LEU A 36 2.02 -1.12 -7.82
C LEU A 36 2.88 -2.37 -8.07
N GLU A 37 2.37 -3.42 -8.72
CA GLU A 37 3.20 -4.57 -9.13
C GLU A 37 4.25 -4.14 -10.16
N ARG A 38 3.89 -3.29 -11.13
CA ARG A 38 4.86 -2.71 -12.06
C ARG A 38 5.84 -1.73 -11.39
N LEU A 39 5.51 -1.23 -10.21
CA LEU A 39 6.41 -0.40 -9.40
C LEU A 39 7.40 -1.27 -8.62
N LYS A 40 6.93 -2.40 -8.08
CA LYS A 40 7.73 -3.41 -7.37
C LYS A 40 8.89 -3.94 -8.23
N GLU A 41 8.67 -4.14 -9.53
CA GLU A 41 9.73 -4.56 -10.46
C GLU A 41 10.85 -3.51 -10.64
N ILE A 42 10.55 -2.23 -10.40
CA ILE A 42 11.48 -1.11 -10.64
C ILE A 42 12.17 -0.70 -9.34
N ALA A 43 11.44 -0.70 -8.23
CA ALA A 43 11.87 -0.27 -6.90
C ALA A 43 11.21 -1.13 -5.81
N PRO A 44 11.75 -2.33 -5.53
CA PRO A 44 11.13 -3.29 -4.60
C PRO A 44 11.25 -2.92 -3.11
N HIS A 45 11.95 -1.83 -2.75
CA HIS A 45 12.34 -1.51 -1.37
C HIS A 45 11.55 -0.34 -0.74
N GLU A 46 10.37 -0.01 -1.26
CA GLU A 46 9.50 1.04 -0.70
C GLU A 46 8.44 0.43 0.21
N SER A 47 8.61 0.58 1.53
CA SER A 47 7.61 0.17 2.54
C SER A 47 6.23 0.79 2.27
N SER A 48 6.21 2.04 1.80
CA SER A 48 5.01 2.79 1.39
C SER A 48 4.20 2.07 0.32
N MET A 49 4.86 1.37 -0.61
CA MET A 49 4.20 0.61 -1.69
C MET A 49 3.39 -0.55 -1.11
N TYR A 50 3.99 -1.33 -0.21
CA TYR A 50 3.33 -2.46 0.44
C TYR A 50 2.21 -2.00 1.39
N ALA A 51 2.39 -0.86 2.07
CA ALA A 51 1.34 -0.24 2.87
C ALA A 51 0.13 0.13 2.01
N LEU A 52 0.37 0.66 0.80
CA LEU A 52 -0.70 1.01 -0.13
C LEU A 52 -1.39 -0.24 -0.71
N MET A 53 -0.64 -1.28 -1.07
CA MET A 53 -1.22 -2.58 -1.47
C MET A 53 -2.09 -3.17 -0.36
N GLY A 54 -1.63 -3.12 0.89
CA GLY A 54 -2.42 -3.58 2.04
C GLY A 54 -3.72 -2.81 2.21
N LYS A 55 -3.70 -1.47 2.04
CA LYS A 55 -4.91 -0.64 2.03
C LYS A 55 -5.87 -1.06 0.91
N ILE A 56 -5.37 -1.30 -0.29
CA ILE A 56 -6.20 -1.73 -1.44
C ILE A 56 -6.81 -3.11 -1.18
N TYR A 57 -6.03 -4.08 -0.70
CA TYR A 57 -6.55 -5.41 -0.39
C TYR A 57 -7.59 -5.40 0.73
N LYS A 58 -7.44 -4.52 1.72
CA LYS A 58 -8.46 -4.30 2.73
C LYS A 58 -9.76 -3.77 2.13
N GLN A 59 -9.69 -2.82 1.18
CA GLN A 59 -10.89 -2.33 0.48
C GLN A 59 -11.56 -3.41 -0.38
N LEU A 60 -10.77 -4.36 -0.90
CA LEU A 60 -11.25 -5.53 -1.63
C LEU A 60 -11.76 -6.65 -0.70
N ASN A 61 -11.77 -6.46 0.62
CA ASN A 61 -12.09 -7.46 1.63
C ASN A 61 -11.22 -8.73 1.58
N ILE A 62 -10.01 -8.64 1.04
CA ILE A 62 -9.02 -9.73 0.99
C ILE A 62 -8.04 -9.54 2.15
N LEU A 63 -8.51 -9.83 3.37
CA LEU A 63 -7.80 -9.50 4.60
C LEU A 63 -6.47 -10.24 4.73
N ASP A 64 -6.38 -11.50 4.29
CA ASP A 64 -5.15 -12.28 4.33
C ASP A 64 -4.00 -11.60 3.58
N LYS A 65 -4.29 -11.14 2.35
CA LYS A 65 -3.32 -10.41 1.53
C LYS A 65 -3.02 -9.03 2.09
N ALA A 66 -4.01 -8.38 2.70
CA ALA A 66 -3.81 -7.08 3.35
C ALA A 66 -2.81 -7.20 4.51
N VAL A 67 -3.03 -8.17 5.41
CA VAL A 67 -2.14 -8.46 6.55
C VAL A 67 -0.74 -8.83 6.07
N PHE A 68 -0.63 -9.66 5.04
CA PHE A 68 0.67 -10.04 4.46
C PHE A 68 1.43 -8.82 3.92
N CYS A 69 0.78 -7.96 3.14
CA CYS A 69 1.42 -6.74 2.62
C CYS A 69 1.80 -5.77 3.74
N PHE A 70 0.95 -5.64 4.75
CA PHE A 70 1.23 -4.83 5.93
C PHE A 70 2.43 -5.37 6.73
N GLY A 71 2.55 -6.69 6.88
CA GLY A 71 3.73 -7.33 7.49
C GLY A 71 5.01 -6.97 6.75
N ILE A 72 5.03 -7.11 5.42
CA ILE A 72 6.20 -6.71 4.61
C ILE A 72 6.50 -5.22 4.78
N ALA A 73 5.48 -4.36 4.78
CA ALA A 73 5.66 -2.93 4.99
C ALA A 73 6.33 -2.62 6.34
N LEU A 74 5.94 -3.34 7.41
CA LEU A 74 6.52 -3.22 8.75
C LEU A 74 7.99 -3.65 8.78
N ASP A 75 8.33 -4.77 8.14
CA ASP A 75 9.69 -5.29 8.05
C ASP A 75 10.62 -4.31 7.33
N LEU A 76 10.09 -3.60 6.33
CA LEU A 76 10.79 -2.56 5.57
C LEU A 76 10.87 -1.21 6.30
N LYS A 77 10.42 -1.13 7.55
CA LYS A 77 10.41 0.10 8.39
C LYS A 77 9.64 1.25 7.72
N PRO A 78 8.31 1.24 7.80
CA PRO A 78 7.49 2.29 7.20
C PRO A 78 7.67 3.60 7.98
N PRO A 79 7.48 4.76 7.34
CA PRO A 79 7.44 6.03 8.04
C PRO A 79 6.33 6.02 9.10
N ALA A 80 6.47 6.83 10.15
CA ALA A 80 5.55 6.85 11.28
C ALA A 80 4.07 7.02 10.86
N ALA A 81 3.83 7.80 9.81
CA ALA A 81 2.49 8.01 9.23
C ALA A 81 1.87 6.70 8.73
N ASP A 82 2.61 5.89 7.99
CA ASP A 82 2.12 4.59 7.50
C ASP A 82 2.10 3.55 8.61
N LEU A 83 3.06 3.57 9.54
CA LEU A 83 3.09 2.67 10.69
C LEU A 83 1.80 2.70 11.52
N ALA A 84 1.29 3.90 11.81
CA ALA A 84 0.04 4.07 12.56
C ALA A 84 -1.16 3.49 11.79
N ILE A 85 -1.20 3.71 10.47
CA ILE A 85 -2.27 3.20 9.61
C ILE A 85 -2.22 1.68 9.49
N ILE A 86 -1.02 1.11 9.30
CA ILE A 86 -0.80 -0.32 9.20
C ILE A 86 -1.27 -1.02 10.49
N LYS A 87 -0.84 -0.52 11.66
CA LYS A 87 -1.26 -1.08 12.96
C LYS A 87 -2.77 -1.03 13.14
N SER A 88 -3.39 0.13 12.89
CA SER A 88 -4.84 0.29 12.97
C SER A 88 -5.59 -0.62 11.98
N ALA A 89 -5.03 -0.84 10.80
CA ALA A 89 -5.61 -1.73 9.81
C ALA A 89 -5.52 -3.20 10.23
N MET A 90 -4.41 -3.63 10.81
CA MET A 90 -4.21 -5.01 11.29
C MET A 90 -5.03 -5.34 12.54
N GLU A 91 -5.15 -4.39 13.48
CA GLU A 91 -5.98 -4.56 14.69
C GLU A 91 -7.46 -4.79 14.32
N LYS A 92 -7.96 -4.06 13.31
CA LYS A 92 -9.31 -4.25 12.76
C LYS A 92 -9.52 -5.59 12.04
N VAL A 93 -8.45 -6.24 11.59
CA VAL A 93 -8.53 -7.58 10.97
C VAL A 93 -8.51 -8.69 12.02
N HIS A 94 -7.93 -8.43 13.20
CA HIS A 94 -7.82 -9.40 14.28
C HIS A 94 -8.94 -9.30 15.31
N LEU A 95 -9.80 -8.28 15.23
CA LEU A 95 -11.08 -8.28 15.92
C LEU A 95 -11.92 -9.38 15.27
N PRO A 96 -12.24 -10.50 15.96
CA PRO A 96 -13.22 -11.44 15.46
C PRO A 96 -14.52 -10.65 15.23
N ASP A 97 -15.25 -10.97 14.15
CA ASP A 97 -16.56 -10.39 13.83
C ASP A 97 -17.58 -10.47 15.00
N GLU A 98 -17.25 -11.20 16.08
CA GLU A 98 -18.00 -11.37 17.33
C GLU A 98 -18.11 -10.11 18.23
N LEU A 99 -17.53 -8.95 17.88
CA LEU A 99 -17.73 -7.70 18.63
C LEU A 99 -18.56 -6.65 17.87
N MET A 100 -19.13 -7.02 16.73
CA MET A 100 -20.25 -6.29 16.13
C MET A 100 -21.57 -6.90 16.58
N ASP A 101 -21.74 -7.10 17.89
CA ASP A 101 -23.08 -7.33 18.44
C ASP A 101 -23.75 -5.97 18.65
N ASP A 102 -24.88 -5.83 17.96
CA ASP A 102 -25.88 -4.77 17.99
C ASP A 102 -25.99 -4.03 19.34
N ASP A 103 -25.77 -2.70 19.33
CA ASP A 103 -26.47 -1.82 20.26
C ASP A 103 -27.95 -1.77 19.84
N LEU A 104 -28.74 -2.68 20.43
CA LEU A 104 -30.20 -2.75 20.40
C LEU A 104 -30.79 -2.14 21.69
#